data_AF-A0A7Y9EUT7-F1
#
_entry.id   AF-A0A7Y9EUT7-F1
#
_cell.length_a   1.000
_cell.length_b   1.000
_cell.length_c   1.000
_cell.angle_alpha   90.00
_cell.angle_beta   90.00
_cell.angle_gamma   90.00
#
_symmetry.space_group_name_H-M   'P 1'
#
loop_
_entity.id
_entity.type
_entity.pdbx_description
1 polymer ?
#
loop_
_entity_poly.entity_id
_entity_poly.type
_entity_poly.pdbx_seq_one_letter_code
_entity_poly.pdbx_strand_id
1 'polypeptide(L)'
;MIACAHFQDAVPLVSSRLLEVELHAASQRRGIVRAHVDELLSRISLVALDDDVVDRAVPSQSGLRSLDALHLATAVDIAHRLTGMLSFDAEVNRAARCHGLASAFE
;
A
#
# COMPACT_ATOMS: atom_id res chain seq x y z
N MET A 1 -1.83 -6.22 7.02
CA MET A 1 -1.91 -4.94 6.33
C MET A 1 -1.59 -5.23 4.88
N ILE A 2 -2.54 -4.97 3.98
CA ILE A 2 -2.30 -4.97 2.55
C ILE A 2 -2.96 -3.68 2.11
N ALA A 3 -2.15 -2.73 1.65
CA ALA A 3 -2.63 -1.50 1.07
C ALA A 3 -2.42 -1.58 -0.43
N CYS A 4 -3.49 -1.49 -1.20
CA CYS A 4 -3.43 -1.45 -2.65
C CYS A 4 -4.13 -0.19 -3.15
N ALA A 5 -3.63 0.39 -4.22
CA ALA A 5 -4.26 1.51 -4.91
C ALA A 5 -4.62 1.11 -6.35
N HIS A 6 -5.62 1.78 -6.90
CA HIS A 6 -6.21 1.46 -8.20
C HIS A 6 -5.87 2.58 -9.21
N PHE A 7 -5.36 2.25 -10.39
CA PHE A 7 -5.01 3.23 -11.45
C PHE A 7 -6.21 3.73 -12.26
N GLN A 8 -6.03 4.84 -12.99
CA GLN A 8 -7.08 5.45 -13.83
C GLN A 8 -7.30 4.71 -15.16
N ASP A 9 -6.29 3.98 -15.69
CA ASP A 9 -6.35 3.33 -17.00
C ASP A 9 -6.07 1.79 -16.92
N ALA A 10 -7.07 0.98 -17.29
CA ALA A 10 -7.01 -0.46 -17.65
C ALA A 10 -6.60 -1.58 -16.63
N VAL A 11 -7.11 -1.64 -15.40
CA VAL A 11 -6.41 -1.12 -14.22
C VAL A 11 -5.61 -2.22 -13.48
N PRO A 12 -4.27 -2.10 -13.36
CA PRO A 12 -3.47 -2.90 -12.43
C PRO A 12 -3.54 -2.37 -10.98
N LEU A 13 -3.44 -3.27 -10.00
CA LEU A 13 -3.27 -2.91 -8.58
C LEU A 13 -1.84 -2.40 -8.35
N VAL A 14 -1.68 -1.41 -7.47
CA VAL A 14 -0.37 -0.85 -7.12
C VAL A 14 -0.18 -0.79 -5.62
N SER A 15 1.05 -0.98 -5.15
CA SER A 15 1.40 -0.93 -3.72
C SER A 15 2.85 -0.48 -3.55
N SER A 16 3.23 -0.08 -2.34
CA SER A 16 4.65 0.01 -1.98
C SER A 16 5.33 -1.34 -2.13
N ARG A 17 6.61 -1.34 -2.51
CA ARG A 17 7.49 -2.52 -2.54
C ARG A 17 7.58 -3.22 -1.18
N LEU A 18 7.23 -2.55 -0.08
CA LEU A 18 7.05 -3.18 1.23
C LEU A 18 6.08 -4.37 1.23
N LEU A 19 5.07 -4.37 0.34
CA LEU A 19 4.12 -5.47 0.22
C LEU A 19 4.79 -6.81 -0.11
N GLU A 20 5.87 -6.79 -0.89
CA GLU A 20 6.64 -8.00 -1.20
C GLU A 20 7.20 -8.63 0.08
N VAL A 21 7.79 -7.79 0.94
CA VAL A 21 8.33 -8.21 2.24
C VAL A 21 7.22 -8.70 3.16
N GLU A 22 6.12 -7.96 3.25
CA GLU A 22 4.98 -8.30 4.11
C GLU A 22 4.31 -9.61 3.71
N LEU A 23 4.08 -9.84 2.41
CA LEU A 23 3.47 -11.07 1.90
C LEU A 23 4.39 -12.27 2.06
N HIS A 24 5.70 -12.13 1.84
CA HIS A 24 6.64 -13.21 2.10
C HIS A 24 6.74 -13.53 3.60
N ALA A 25 6.81 -12.53 4.49
CA ALA A 25 6.80 -12.77 5.93
C ALA A 25 5.47 -13.36 6.43
N ALA A 26 4.34 -12.94 5.85
CA ALA A 26 3.01 -13.45 6.17
C ALA A 26 2.78 -14.88 5.67
N SER A 27 3.29 -15.22 4.49
CA SER A 27 3.18 -16.56 3.90
C SER A 27 4.02 -17.57 4.65
N GLN A 28 5.26 -17.23 5.02
CA GLN A 28 6.12 -18.08 5.85
C GLN A 28 5.44 -18.44 7.18
N ARG A 29 4.86 -17.46 7.87
CA ARG A 29 4.12 -17.69 9.14
C ARG A 29 2.89 -18.57 8.99
N ARG A 30 2.32 -18.66 7.78
CA ARG A 30 1.08 -19.41 7.49
C ARG A 30 1.33 -20.70 6.70
N GLY A 31 2.57 -21.05 6.40
CA GLY A 31 2.92 -22.21 5.57
C GLY A 31 2.43 -22.09 4.12
N ILE A 32 2.23 -20.87 3.62
CA ILE A 32 1.82 -20.65 2.22
C ILE A 32 3.04 -20.78 1.31
N VAL A 33 2.88 -21.50 0.20
CA VAL A 33 3.94 -21.73 -0.79
C VAL A 33 4.38 -20.41 -1.44
N ARG A 34 5.70 -20.19 -1.50
CA ARG A 34 6.31 -18.96 -2.05
C ARG A 34 5.82 -18.64 -3.47
N ALA A 35 5.67 -19.65 -4.33
CA ALA A 35 5.21 -19.48 -5.70
C ALA A 35 3.82 -18.82 -5.81
N HIS A 36 2.91 -19.07 -4.87
CA HIS A 36 1.60 -18.41 -4.87
C HIS A 36 1.70 -16.91 -4.53
N VAL A 37 2.67 -16.54 -3.68
CA VAL A 37 2.94 -15.14 -3.37
C VAL A 37 3.56 -14.44 -4.57
N ASP A 38 4.53 -15.07 -5.23
CA ASP A 38 5.16 -14.54 -6.44
C ASP A 38 4.13 -14.34 -7.56
N GLU A 39 3.21 -15.29 -7.75
CA GLU A 39 2.11 -15.19 -8.72
C GLU A 39 1.19 -14.00 -8.40
N LEU A 40 0.80 -13.81 -7.13
CA LEU A 40 -0.01 -12.66 -6.72
C LEU A 40 0.73 -11.34 -6.97
N LEU A 41 1.99 -11.25 -6.55
CA LEU A 41 2.83 -10.06 -6.72
C LEU A 41 3.05 -9.70 -8.20
N SER A 42 3.08 -10.69 -9.10
CA SER A 42 3.21 -10.44 -10.55
C SER A 42 2.06 -9.62 -11.15
N ARG A 43 0.93 -9.53 -10.44
CA ARG A 43 -0.28 -8.79 -10.84
C ARG A 43 -0.37 -7.42 -10.18
N ILE A 44 0.60 -7.06 -9.34
CA ILE A 44 0.65 -5.81 -8.58
C ILE A 44 1.89 -5.02 -9.02
N SER A 45 1.72 -3.78 -9.46
CA SER A 45 2.88 -2.92 -9.70
C SER A 45 3.41 -2.41 -8.36
N LEU A 46 4.70 -2.64 -8.11
CA LEU A 46 5.35 -2.23 -6.86
C LEU A 46 6.11 -0.92 -7.04
N VAL A 47 5.76 0.09 -6.25
CA VAL A 47 6.43 1.39 -6.21
C VAL A 47 7.64 1.28 -5.27
N ALA A 48 8.79 1.77 -5.72
CA ALA A 48 10.01 1.78 -4.91
C ALA A 48 9.84 2.65 -3.66
N LEU A 49 10.59 2.32 -2.61
CA LEU A 49 10.72 3.16 -1.44
C LEU A 49 11.98 4.01 -1.60
N ASP A 50 11.84 5.33 -1.50
CA ASP A 50 12.92 6.30 -1.53
C ASP A 50 12.85 7.24 -0.32
N ASP A 51 13.84 8.12 -0.19
CA ASP A 51 13.95 9.05 0.92
C ASP A 51 12.75 10.00 0.98
N ASP A 52 12.22 10.44 -0.18
CA ASP A 52 11.05 11.33 -0.24
C ASP A 52 9.79 10.67 0.31
N VAL A 53 9.59 9.37 0.06
CA VAL A 53 8.50 8.59 0.66
C VAL A 53 8.71 8.46 2.18
N VAL A 54 9.94 8.20 2.64
CA VAL A 54 10.25 8.09 4.07
C VAL A 54 9.99 9.42 4.79
N ASP A 55 10.46 10.53 4.23
CA ASP A 55 10.31 11.87 4.78
C ASP A 55 8.84 12.29 4.88
N ARG A 56 7.98 11.84 3.95
CA ARG A 56 6.53 12.04 4.02
C ARG A 56 5.83 11.10 5.01
N ALA A 57 6.36 9.90 5.21
CA ALA A 57 5.78 8.94 6.15
C ALA A 57 5.93 9.42 7.61
N VAL A 58 7.06 10.03 7.96
CA VAL A 58 7.36 10.53 9.31
C VAL A 58 6.27 11.46 9.88
N PRO A 59 5.89 12.57 9.22
CA PRO A 59 4.83 13.46 9.70
C PRO A 59 3.44 12.81 9.63
N SER A 60 3.27 11.77 8.81
CA SER A 60 2.01 11.03 8.65
C SER A 60 1.76 9.99 9.77
N GLN A 61 2.69 9.83 10.73
CA GLN A 61 2.57 8.88 11.85
C GLN A 61 1.59 9.32 12.96
N SER A 62 0.45 9.92 12.61
CA SER A 62 -0.58 10.34 13.56
C SER A 62 -1.42 9.17 14.10
N GLY A 63 -0.76 8.11 14.58
CA GLY A 63 -1.37 6.88 15.13
C GLY A 63 -1.25 5.64 14.24
N LEU A 64 -0.83 5.79 12.98
CA LEU A 64 -0.57 4.65 12.10
C LEU A 64 0.71 3.89 12.51
N ARG A 65 0.73 2.56 12.31
CA ARG A 65 1.98 1.79 12.41
C ARG A 65 2.94 2.22 11.31
N SER A 66 4.25 2.07 11.52
CA SER A 66 5.26 2.58 10.58
C SER A 66 5.10 2.06 9.14
N LEU A 67 4.77 0.78 8.95
CA LEU A 67 4.53 0.22 7.61
C LEU A 67 3.26 0.79 6.97
N ASP A 68 2.20 1.01 7.76
CA ASP A 68 0.95 1.64 7.28
C ASP A 68 1.24 3.07 6.81
N ALA A 69 2.03 3.83 7.58
CA ALA A 69 2.43 5.19 7.22
C ALA A 69 3.28 5.23 5.94
N LEU A 70 4.17 4.27 5.72
CA LEU A 70 4.99 4.19 4.50
C LEU A 70 4.15 3.81 3.27
N HIS A 71 3.19 2.90 3.41
CA HIS A 71 2.23 2.60 2.35
C HIS A 71 1.37 3.81 1.99
N LEU A 72 0.87 4.53 3.00
CA LEU A 72 0.11 5.77 2.78
C LEU A 72 0.97 6.84 2.10
N ALA A 73 2.20 7.07 2.57
CA ALA A 73 3.12 8.04 1.98
C ALA A 73 3.44 7.72 0.51
N THR A 74 3.62 6.43 0.19
CA THR A 74 3.79 5.96 -1.19
C THR A 74 2.55 6.29 -2.03
N ALA A 75 1.35 6.01 -1.53
CA ALA A 75 0.11 6.30 -2.24
C ALA A 75 -0.09 7.82 -2.45
N VAL A 76 0.25 8.64 -1.46
CA VAL A 76 0.15 10.10 -1.54
C VAL A 76 1.13 10.67 -2.57
N ASP A 77 2.36 10.13 -2.66
CA ASP A 77 3.35 10.55 -3.65
C ASP A 77 2.84 10.41 -5.09
N ILE A 78 2.19 9.28 -5.39
CA ILE A 78 1.65 8.99 -6.72
C ILE A 78 0.15 9.29 -6.86
N ALA A 79 -0.45 10.05 -5.94
CA ALA A 79 -1.90 10.24 -5.83
C ALA A 79 -2.57 10.66 -7.16
N HIS A 80 -1.90 11.50 -7.95
CA HIS A 80 -2.39 11.96 -9.26
C HIS A 80 -2.60 10.85 -10.29
N ARG A 81 -2.08 9.64 -10.05
CA ARG A 81 -2.20 8.46 -10.91
C ARG A 81 -3.19 7.44 -10.36
N LEU A 82 -3.71 7.69 -9.16
CA LEU A 82 -4.58 6.80 -8.42
C LEU A 82 -6.03 7.27 -8.52
N THR A 83 -6.94 6.31 -8.59
CA THR A 83 -8.38 6.48 -8.40
C THR A 83 -8.78 6.30 -6.93
N GLY A 84 -7.95 5.68 -6.11
CA GLY A 84 -8.18 5.48 -4.69
C GLY A 84 -7.22 4.50 -4.03
N MET A 85 -7.34 4.36 -2.71
CA MET A 85 -6.58 3.46 -1.85
C MET A 85 -7.53 2.49 -1.11
N LEU A 86 -7.08 1.24 -0.95
CA LEU A 86 -7.78 0.16 -0.29
C LEU A 86 -6.89 -0.44 0.78
N SER A 87 -7.40 -0.53 2.01
CA SER A 87 -6.79 -1.28 3.10
C SER A 87 -7.87 -2.02 3.90
N PHE A 88 -7.52 -3.15 4.49
CA PHE A 88 -8.37 -3.81 5.49
C PHE A 88 -8.35 -3.09 6.85
N ASP A 89 -7.43 -2.16 7.04
CA ASP A 89 -7.32 -1.36 8.25
C ASP A 89 -8.09 -0.04 8.05
N ALA A 90 -9.18 0.13 8.81
CA ALA A 90 -10.05 1.29 8.71
C ALA A 90 -9.33 2.60 9.06
N GLU A 91 -8.30 2.55 9.91
CA GLU A 91 -7.51 3.74 10.24
C GLU A 91 -6.68 4.22 9.06
N VAL A 92 -6.14 3.29 8.26
CA VAL A 92 -5.41 3.60 7.03
C VAL A 92 -6.34 4.20 5.98
N ASN A 93 -7.52 3.62 5.78
CA ASN A 93 -8.51 4.17 4.84
C ASN A 93 -8.94 5.59 5.25
N ARG A 94 -9.13 5.82 6.56
CA ARG A 94 -9.43 7.14 7.10
C ARG A 94 -8.29 8.13 6.85
N ALA A 95 -7.05 7.74 7.11
CA ALA A 95 -5.89 8.58 6.86
C ALA A 95 -5.74 8.90 5.36
N ALA A 96 -5.93 7.93 4.48
CA ALA A 96 -5.95 8.14 3.03
C ALA A 96 -6.96 9.23 2.61
N ARG A 97 -8.18 9.19 3.15
CA ARG A 97 -9.19 10.23 2.93
C ARG A 97 -8.77 11.61 3.43
N CYS A 98 -8.08 11.69 4.56
CA CYS A 98 -7.54 12.96 5.07
C CYS A 98 -6.49 13.58 4.12
N HIS A 99 -5.83 12.75 3.29
CA HIS A 99 -4.92 13.20 2.24
C HIS A 99 -5.59 13.35 0.85
N GLY A 100 -6.91 13.27 0.77
CA GLY A 100 -7.66 13.45 -0.47
C GLY A 100 -7.71 12.23 -1.39
N LEU A 101 -7.21 11.07 -0.94
CA LEU A 101 -7.37 9.81 -1.66
C LEU A 101 -8.77 9.24 -1.41
N ALA A 102 -9.48 8.85 -2.46
CA ALA A 102 -10.71 8.09 -2.31
C ALA A 102 -10.42 6.73 -1.64
N SER A 103 -11.30 6.26 -0.77
CA SER A 103 -11.20 4.93 -0.17
C SER A 103 -12.32 4.03 -0.68
N ALA A 104 -12.02 2.80 -1.07
CA ALA A 104 -13.02 1.90 -1.69
C ALA A 104 -14.00 1.23 -0.72
N PHE A 105 -13.88 1.45 0.60
CA PHE A 105 -14.82 0.96 1.60
C PHE A 105 -15.50 2.17 2.26
N GLU A 106 -16.82 2.29 2.08
CA GLU A 106 -17.72 3.16 2.88
C GLU A 106 -17.90 2.59 4.30
#